data_AF-M5FHF5-F1
#
_entry.id   AF-M5FHF5-F1
#
_cell.length_a   1.000
_cell.length_b   1.000
_cell.length_c   1.000
_cell.angle_alpha   90.00
_cell.angle_beta   90.00
_cell.angle_gamma   90.00
#
_symmetry.space_group_name_H-M   'P 1'
#
loop_
_entity.id
_entity.type
_entity.pdbx_description
1 polymer ?
#
loop_
_entity_poly.entity_id
_entity_poly.type
_entity_poly.pdbx_seq_one_letter_code
_entity_poly.pdbx_strand_id
1 'polypeptide(L)' 'MRDSLVVVAAALNSKAEEFAVIRKLGRTQLQHAVPMTQGEEFAAFATTILEDCDRLKRYSTRKT' A
#
# COMPACT_ATOMS: atom_id res chain seq x y z
N MET A 1 -2.30 -1.25 -17.56
CA MET A 1 -2.24 -0.25 -16.46
C MET A 1 -2.78 -0.83 -15.16
N ARG A 2 -4.10 -1.06 -15.03
CA ARG A 2 -4.69 -1.64 -13.79
C ARG A 2 -4.02 -2.95 -13.37
N ASP A 3 -3.84 -3.88 -14.30
CA ASP A 3 -3.28 -5.20 -13.96
C ASP A 3 -1.84 -5.10 -13.46
N SER A 4 -1.04 -4.17 -14.01
CA SER A 4 0.30 -3.86 -13.52
C SER A 4 0.27 -3.29 -12.10
N LEU A 5 -0.70 -2.44 -11.77
CA LEU A 5 -0.88 -1.92 -10.40
C LEU A 5 -1.26 -3.03 -9.42
N VAL A 6 -2.09 -3.99 -9.83
CA VAL A 6 -2.42 -5.17 -9.01
C VAL A 6 -1.18 -6.00 -8.72
N VAL A 7 -0.30 -6.21 -9.71
CA VAL A 7 0.98 -6.92 -9.52
C VAL A 7 1.87 -6.18 -8.53
N VAL A 8 1.97 -4.86 -8.62
CA VAL A 8 2.76 -4.04 -7.66
C VAL A 8 2.17 -4.13 -6.25
N ALA A 9 0.85 -4.04 -6.10
CA ALA A 9 0.19 -4.19 -4.80
C ALA A 9 0.43 -5.58 -4.18
N ALA A 10 0.41 -6.65 -4.99
CA ALA A 10 0.72 -7.99 -4.53
C ALA A 10 2.19 -8.11 -4.05
N ALA A 11 3.13 -7.53 -4.77
CA ALA A 11 4.54 -7.51 -4.36
C ALA A 11 4.75 -6.73 -3.06
N LEU A 12 4.06 -5.59 -2.88
CA LEU A 12 4.09 -4.81 -1.65
C LEU A 12 3.48 -5.58 -0.47
N ASN A 13 2.37 -6.30 -0.66
CA ASN A 13 1.79 -7.16 0.38
C ASN A 13 2.72 -8.32 0.78
N SER A 14 3.36 -8.97 -0.20
CA SER A 14 4.35 -10.01 0.10
C SER A 14 5.51 -9.46 0.95
N LYS A 15 5.97 -8.24 0.66
CA LYS A 15 6.98 -7.58 1.49
C LYS A 15 6.44 -7.08 2.83
N ALA A 16 5.16 -6.74 2.93
CA ALA A 16 4.53 -6.41 4.19
C ALA A 16 4.57 -7.59 5.18
N GLU A 17 4.30 -8.81 4.69
CA GLU A 17 4.41 -10.04 5.48
C GLU A 17 5.86 -10.33 5.90
N GLU A 18 6.82 -10.22 4.98
CA GLU A 18 8.25 -10.40 5.26
C GLU A 18 8.75 -9.39 6.32
N PHE A 19 8.22 -8.17 6.32
CA PHE A 19 8.64 -7.08 7.18
C PHE A 19 7.76 -6.87 8.42
N ALA A 20 6.82 -7.76 8.69
CA ALA A 20 5.86 -7.65 9.78
C ALA A 20 6.51 -7.50 11.17
N VAL A 21 7.73 -8.03 11.35
CA VAL A 21 8.45 -8.00 12.64
C VAL A 21 9.50 -6.89 12.74
N ILE A 22 9.78 -6.16 11.65
CA ILE A 22 10.80 -5.11 11.65
C ILE A 22 10.21 -3.86 12.29
N ARG A 23 10.57 -3.59 13.56
CA ARG A 23 10.12 -2.39 14.28
C ARG A 23 10.90 -1.15 13.83
N LYS A 24 10.18 -0.05 13.66
CA LYS A 24 10.74 1.27 13.30
C LYS A 24 9.96 2.39 13.99
N LEU A 25 10.50 3.60 13.89
CA LEU A 25 9.79 4.80 14.30
C LEU A 25 9.06 5.43 13.13
N GLY A 26 7.78 5.75 13.31
CA GLY A 26 7.03 6.57 12.37
C GLY A 26 7.60 7.98 12.25
N ARG A 27 7.29 8.65 11.14
CA ARG A 27 7.62 10.07 10.92
C ARG A 27 6.38 10.85 10.52
N THR A 28 6.13 11.96 11.21
CA THR A 28 5.09 12.94 10.84
C THR A 28 5.75 14.30 10.72
N GLN A 29 5.57 15.00 9.60
CA GLN A 29 6.30 16.25 9.32
C GLN A 29 7.82 16.09 9.45
N LEU A 30 8.33 14.90 9.09
CA LEU A 30 9.74 14.47 9.26
C LEU A 30 10.22 14.33 10.71
N GLN A 31 9.37 14.62 11.70
CA GLN A 31 9.68 14.45 13.12
C GLN A 31 9.36 13.05 13.60
N HIS A 32 10.01 12.67 14.70
CA HIS A 32 9.75 11.42 15.41
C HIS A 32 8.28 11.33 15.85
N ALA A 33 7.61 10.25 15.46
CA ALA A 33 6.25 9.92 15.89
C ALA A 33 6.28 8.68 16.79
N VAL A 34 5.24 7.85 16.74
CA VAL A 34 5.12 6.61 17.52
C VAL A 34 5.76 5.41 16.80
N PRO A 35 6.16 4.35 17.54
CA PRO A 35 6.62 3.10 16.95
C PRO A 35 5.57 2.43 16.06
N MET A 36 6.06 1.75 15.02
CA MET A 36 5.28 0.92 14.10
C MET A 36 6.20 -0.17 13.50
N THR A 37 5.71 -0.95 12.56
CA THR A 37 6.48 -1.94 11.81
C THR A 37 6.67 -1.51 10.35
N GLN A 38 7.75 -1.98 9.73
CA GLN A 38 7.99 -1.77 8.30
C GLN A 38 6.95 -2.52 7.45
N GLY A 39 6.43 -3.64 7.97
CA GLY A 39 5.31 -4.37 7.38
C GLY A 39 4.03 -3.53 7.28
N GLU A 40 3.63 -2.84 8.36
CA GLU A 40 2.47 -1.93 8.37
C GLU A 40 2.60 -0.82 7.31
N GLU A 41 3.79 -0.25 7.12
CA GLU A 41 4.02 0.78 6.09
C GLU A 41 3.88 0.22 4.67
N PHE A 42 4.40 -0.99 4.41
CA PHE A 42 4.28 -1.65 3.11
C PHE A 42 2.84 -2.08 2.80
N ALA A 43 2.10 -2.57 3.81
CA ALA A 43 0.68 -2.88 3.71
C ALA A 43 -0.15 -1.62 3.37
N ALA A 44 0.19 -0.47 3.96
CA ALA A 44 -0.46 0.79 3.64
C ALA A 44 -0.25 1.18 2.16
N PHE A 45 0.97 1.04 1.62
CA PHE A 45 1.22 1.29 0.19
C PHE A 45 0.38 0.38 -0.72
N ALA A 46 0.32 -0.93 -0.41
CA ALA A 46 -0.49 -1.87 -1.17
C ALA A 46 -1.99 -1.51 -1.12
N THR A 47 -2.48 -1.11 0.06
CA THR A 47 -3.88 -0.71 0.29
C THR A 47 -4.26 0.48 -0.58
N THR A 48 -3.46 1.55 -0.59
CA THR A 48 -3.74 2.74 -1.42
C THR A 48 -3.77 2.39 -2.92
N ILE A 49 -2.87 1.54 -3.40
CA ILE A 49 -2.86 1.12 -4.82
C ILE A 49 -4.11 0.31 -5.17
N LEU A 50 -4.57 -0.57 -4.27
CA LEU A 50 -5.78 -1.36 -4.50
C LEU A 50 -7.04 -0.46 -4.53
N GLU A 51 -7.12 0.55 -3.67
CA GLU A 51 -8.20 1.55 -3.72
C GLU A 51 -8.22 2.29 -5.07
N ASP A 52 -7.05 2.64 -5.61
CA ASP A 52 -6.94 3.26 -6.93
C ASP A 52 -7.33 2.29 -8.06
N CYS A 53 -6.98 1.01 -7.95
CA CYS A 53 -7.43 -0.02 -8.88
C CYS A 53 -8.95 -0.14 -8.92
N ASP A 54 -9.61 -0.02 -7.76
CA ASP A 54 -11.07 -0.03 -7.65
C ASP A 54 -11.69 1.24 -8.23
N ARG A 55 -11.09 2.41 -8.01
CA ARG A 55 -11.51 3.67 -8.67
C ARG A 55 -11.43 3.54 -10.19
N LEU A 56 -10.30 3.05 -10.72
CA LEU A 56 -10.09 2.86 -12.16
C LEU A 56 -11.13 1.89 -12.76
N LYS A 57 -11.42 0.79 -12.05
CA LYS A 57 -12.47 -0.15 -12.46
C LYS A 57 -13.83 0.54 -12.56
N ARG A 58 -14.22 1.30 -11.53
CA ARG A 58 -15.49 2.05 -11.51
C ARG A 58 -15.61 3.02 -12.68
N TYR A 59 -14.57 3.80 -12.97
CA TYR A 59 -14.61 4.77 -14.09
C TYR A 59 -14.61 4.09 -15.46
N SER A 60 -13.91 2.97 -15.62
CA SER A 60 -13.94 2.20 -16.87
C SER A 60 -15.32 1.64 -17.18
N THR A 61 -16.08 1.21 -16.16
CA THR A 61 -17.43 0.65 -16.35
C THR A 61 -18.50 1.72 -16.56
N ARG A 62 -18.24 2.98 -16.16
CA ARG A 62 -19.19 4.11 -16.27
C ARG A 62 -19.18 4.81 -17.63
N LYS A 63 -18.41 4.30 -18.60
CA LYS A 63 -18.30 4.88 -19.94
C LYS A 63 -19.36 4.26 -20.88
N THR A 64 -20.61 4.60 -20.61
CA THR A 64 -21.79 4.49 -21.49
C THR A 64 -22.73 5.63 -21.14
#